data_AF-H8Z742-F1
#
_entry.id   AF-H8Z742-F1
#
_cell.length_a   1.000
_cell.length_b   1.000
_cell.length_c   1.000
_cell.angle_alpha   90.00
_cell.angle_beta   90.00
_cell.angle_gamma   90.00
#
_symmetry.space_group_name_H-M   'P 1'
#
loop_
_entity.id
_entity.type
_entity.pdbx_description
1 polymer ?
#
loop_
_entity_poly.entity_id
_entity_poly.type
_entity_poly.pdbx_seq_one_letter_code
_entity_poly.pdbx_strand_id
1 'polypeptide(L)'
;MTRNAAQRSDLIAQGAASLPAVSAVAVQAYQSVMQLLAAEVTDRIAAHSRYPELIGGNPPTLFADNHRYHAQFMDEVFQSAQYDLLAVTLPWVYHAYHAQGVHYDYFAIELGLWKEAIVAALPAEPAAEIIRVYDWMLAQHQQVIELAEQRAKTSLTVDSSLADAFAAFTEALLEADDERLLQLCRELRDAGMALPTLLQGLVVPAMNLVGLLWEDGKLSITGEHQATAIINRVLSSLYYEQAFPEPVRGRALVAASVNEFHELGAWMVATCLELDGWDVIYLGANVPNDVLLHKALDQRPDLVALSISMPFNLRAARAAVAALRSHLPATKVVVGGQVFQFLSSLGTDIGADACLHNCLDAVTWARAHCLPSANDVLHRDA
;
A
#
# COMPACT_ATOMS: atom_id res chain seq x y z
N MET A 1 8.61 29.98 19.09
CA MET A 1 9.34 29.68 17.84
C MET A 1 8.67 28.51 17.17
N THR A 2 7.92 28.77 16.10
CA THR A 2 7.17 27.75 15.35
C THR A 2 8.18 26.83 14.67
N ARG A 3 8.22 25.55 15.05
CA ARG A 3 9.07 24.55 14.36
C ARG A 3 8.60 24.40 12.91
N ASN A 4 9.48 24.09 11.97
CA ASN A 4 9.07 23.77 10.59
C ASN A 4 8.47 22.34 10.54
N ALA A 5 7.65 22.03 9.52
CA ALA A 5 7.05 20.73 9.24
C ALA A 5 8.02 19.55 9.44
N ALA A 6 9.20 19.63 8.81
CA ALA A 6 10.24 18.62 8.91
C ALA A 6 10.68 18.37 10.36
N GLN A 7 10.91 19.44 11.12
CA GLN A 7 11.31 19.34 12.53
C GLN A 7 10.22 18.70 13.39
N ARG A 8 8.94 18.91 13.07
CA ARG A 8 7.83 18.23 13.77
C ARG A 8 7.76 16.75 13.40
N SER A 9 7.89 16.44 12.12
CA SER A 9 7.93 15.06 11.63
C SER A 9 9.04 14.27 12.34
N ASP A 10 10.25 14.84 12.42
CA ASP A 10 11.39 14.22 13.10
C ASP A 10 11.12 13.97 14.59
N LEU A 11 10.42 14.89 15.26
CA LEU A 11 10.11 14.75 16.69
C LEU A 11 9.06 13.69 16.95
N ILE A 12 8.02 13.60 16.12
CA ILE A 12 7.03 12.53 16.24
C ILE A 12 7.71 11.19 15.96
N ALA A 13 8.55 11.09 14.93
CA ALA A 13 9.31 9.87 14.66
C ALA A 13 10.22 9.47 15.84
N GLN A 14 11.00 10.41 16.38
CA GLN A 14 11.84 10.16 17.56
C GLN A 14 11.03 9.75 18.80
N GLY A 15 9.88 10.41 19.02
CA GLY A 15 8.97 10.07 20.10
C GLY A 15 8.39 8.67 19.94
N ALA A 16 7.99 8.30 18.72
CA ALA A 16 7.46 6.99 18.40
C ALA A 16 8.54 5.90 18.62
N ALA A 17 9.74 6.10 18.08
CA ALA A 17 10.88 5.19 18.23
C ALA A 17 11.31 4.97 19.70
N SER A 18 10.92 5.87 20.61
CA SER A 18 11.21 5.75 22.06
C SER A 18 10.20 4.88 22.82
N LEU A 19 9.11 4.45 22.19
CA LEU A 19 8.10 3.62 22.83
C LEU A 19 8.67 2.22 23.17
N PRO A 20 8.39 1.69 24.37
CA PRO A 20 8.79 0.34 24.72
C PRO A 20 8.04 -0.68 23.86
N ALA A 21 8.69 -1.78 23.51
CA ALA A 21 8.02 -2.89 22.82
C ALA A 21 6.85 -3.44 23.66
N VAL A 22 5.76 -3.80 22.99
CA VAL A 22 4.64 -4.53 23.59
C VAL A 22 5.02 -6.01 23.65
N SER A 23 4.81 -6.65 24.81
CA SER A 23 5.18 -8.05 25.01
C SER A 23 4.36 -8.99 24.13
N ALA A 24 4.92 -10.15 23.79
CA ALA A 24 4.20 -11.17 23.02
C ALA A 24 2.89 -11.63 23.69
N VAL A 25 2.85 -11.62 25.03
CA VAL A 25 1.64 -11.92 25.80
C VAL A 25 0.58 -10.85 25.58
N ALA A 26 0.96 -9.57 25.62
CA ALA A 26 0.06 -8.46 25.38
C ALA A 26 -0.45 -8.41 23.94
N VAL A 27 0.42 -8.65 22.96
CA VAL A 27 0.06 -8.83 21.55
C VAL A 27 -0.97 -9.94 21.39
N GLN A 28 -0.71 -11.13 21.93
CA GLN A 28 -1.61 -12.27 21.79
C GLN A 28 -2.98 -11.99 22.44
N ALA A 29 -2.97 -11.33 23.60
CA ALA A 29 -4.20 -10.90 24.26
C ALA A 29 -5.00 -9.94 23.36
N TYR A 30 -4.35 -8.93 22.78
CA TYR A 30 -4.98 -8.01 21.82
C TYR A 30 -5.57 -8.73 20.60
N GLN A 31 -4.79 -9.59 19.94
CA GLN A 31 -5.23 -10.35 18.76
C GLN A 31 -6.49 -11.17 19.02
N SER A 32 -6.63 -11.73 20.22
CA SER A 32 -7.79 -12.54 20.59
C SER A 32 -9.10 -11.76 20.65
N VAL A 33 -9.04 -10.42 20.80
CA VAL A 33 -10.21 -9.56 20.96
C VAL A 33 -10.29 -8.38 19.98
N MET A 34 -9.28 -8.16 19.11
CA MET A 34 -9.18 -6.95 18.28
C MET A 34 -10.42 -6.67 17.41
N GLN A 35 -11.09 -7.71 16.91
CA GLN A 35 -12.33 -7.57 16.12
C GLN A 35 -13.52 -7.15 17.00
N LEU A 36 -13.57 -7.64 18.24
CA LEU A 36 -14.58 -7.22 19.24
C LEU A 36 -14.34 -5.77 19.68
N LEU A 37 -13.08 -5.38 19.87
CA LEU A 37 -12.71 -4.00 20.20
C LEU A 37 -13.15 -3.04 19.09
N ALA A 38 -12.90 -3.38 17.82
CA ALA A 38 -13.32 -2.55 16.68
C ALA A 38 -14.84 -2.37 16.63
N ALA A 39 -15.61 -3.44 16.85
CA ALA A 39 -17.06 -3.38 16.91
C ALA A 39 -17.55 -2.49 18.08
N GLU A 40 -17.00 -2.69 19.27
CA GLU A 40 -17.34 -1.90 20.46
C GLU A 40 -17.06 -0.41 20.28
N VAL A 41 -15.89 -0.04 19.71
CA VAL A 41 -15.55 1.36 19.44
C VAL A 41 -16.50 1.96 18.40
N THR A 42 -16.89 1.19 17.37
CA THR A 42 -17.90 1.59 16.39
C THR A 42 -19.21 1.96 17.06
N ASP A 43 -19.72 1.09 17.93
CA ASP A 43 -21.00 1.30 18.62
C ASP A 43 -20.92 2.51 19.57
N ARG A 44 -19.82 2.66 20.31
CA ARG A 44 -19.62 3.79 21.23
C ARG A 44 -19.49 5.13 20.52
N ILE A 45 -18.78 5.18 19.39
CA ILE A 45 -18.69 6.39 18.56
C ILE A 45 -20.08 6.75 18.03
N ALA A 46 -20.84 5.78 17.51
CA ALA A 46 -22.19 6.01 16.98
C ALA A 46 -23.17 6.53 18.06
N ALA A 47 -22.97 6.13 19.32
CA ALA A 47 -23.73 6.60 20.47
C ALA A 47 -23.25 7.95 21.04
N HIS A 48 -22.14 8.50 20.56
CA HIS A 48 -21.57 9.74 21.09
C HIS A 48 -22.48 10.95 20.78
N SER A 49 -22.68 11.85 21.75
CA SER A 49 -23.61 12.98 21.61
C SER A 49 -23.25 13.94 20.47
N ARG A 50 -21.95 14.07 20.16
CA ARG A 50 -21.42 14.84 19.04
C ARG A 50 -21.32 14.07 17.72
N TYR A 51 -21.81 12.83 17.64
CA TYR A 51 -21.60 11.96 16.47
C TYR A 51 -21.89 12.67 15.12
N PRO A 52 -23.04 13.36 14.90
CA PRO A 52 -23.31 14.03 13.62
C PRO A 52 -22.28 15.11 13.24
N GLU A 53 -21.74 15.82 14.24
CA GLU A 53 -20.69 16.83 14.06
C GLU A 53 -19.36 16.17 13.73
N LEU A 54 -19.01 15.09 14.43
CA LEU A 54 -17.73 14.40 14.30
C LEU A 54 -17.56 13.77 12.92
N ILE A 55 -18.61 13.16 12.37
CA ILE A 55 -18.52 12.36 11.13
C ILE A 55 -18.62 13.19 9.84
N GLY A 56 -19.04 14.46 9.91
CA GLY A 56 -19.17 15.30 8.72
C GLY A 56 -20.17 14.82 7.67
N GLY A 57 -21.18 14.03 8.05
CA GLY A 57 -22.16 13.46 7.13
C GLY A 57 -21.70 12.19 6.37
N ASN A 58 -20.53 11.63 6.71
CA ASN A 58 -20.05 10.38 6.13
C ASN A 58 -20.90 9.16 6.54
N PRO A 59 -20.95 8.09 5.72
CA PRO A 59 -21.74 6.91 6.04
C PRO A 59 -21.17 6.15 7.24
N PRO A 60 -22.01 5.53 8.10
CA PRO A 60 -21.54 4.75 9.26
C PRO A 60 -20.56 3.62 8.91
N THR A 61 -20.70 3.03 7.71
CA THR A 61 -19.82 1.96 7.22
C THR A 61 -18.36 2.40 7.10
N LEU A 62 -18.10 3.67 6.76
CA LEU A 62 -16.74 4.22 6.71
C LEU A 62 -16.02 4.03 8.04
N PHE A 63 -16.70 4.31 9.16
CA PHE A 63 -16.13 4.24 10.51
C PHE A 63 -15.97 2.80 10.98
N ALA A 64 -16.91 1.91 10.65
CA ALA A 64 -16.77 0.49 10.95
C ALA A 64 -15.55 -0.12 10.23
N ASP A 65 -15.34 0.23 8.96
CA ASP A 65 -14.16 -0.18 8.21
C ASP A 65 -12.89 0.46 8.78
N ASN A 66 -12.91 1.76 9.10
CA ASN A 66 -11.80 2.45 9.75
C ASN A 66 -11.37 1.76 11.05
N HIS A 67 -12.30 1.42 11.94
CA HIS A 67 -11.99 0.76 13.20
C HIS A 67 -11.41 -0.64 13.00
N ARG A 68 -11.89 -1.38 11.99
CA ARG A 68 -11.32 -2.68 11.63
C ARG A 68 -9.88 -2.55 11.11
N TYR A 69 -9.62 -1.56 10.25
CA TYR A 69 -8.27 -1.30 9.74
C TYR A 69 -7.34 -0.76 10.83
N HIS A 70 -7.83 0.10 11.73
CA HIS A 70 -7.09 0.55 12.91
C HIS A 70 -6.68 -0.64 13.77
N ALA A 71 -7.59 -1.59 14.03
CA ALA A 71 -7.29 -2.78 14.80
C ALA A 71 -6.16 -3.61 14.18
N GLN A 72 -6.21 -3.83 12.85
CA GLN A 72 -5.19 -4.56 12.11
C GLN A 72 -3.85 -3.81 12.07
N PHE A 73 -3.89 -2.49 11.88
CA PHE A 73 -2.71 -1.64 11.88
C PHE A 73 -2.01 -1.63 13.24
N MET A 74 -2.78 -1.51 14.33
CA MET A 74 -2.20 -1.56 15.67
C MET A 74 -1.63 -2.95 16.00
N ASP A 75 -2.23 -4.04 15.52
CA ASP A 75 -1.64 -5.39 15.62
C ASP A 75 -0.26 -5.45 14.94
N GLU A 76 -0.10 -4.85 13.75
CA GLU A 76 1.20 -4.75 13.07
C GLU A 76 2.21 -3.93 13.89
N VAL A 77 1.79 -2.77 14.41
CA VAL A 77 2.65 -1.87 15.21
C VAL A 77 3.13 -2.57 16.49
N PHE A 78 2.25 -3.25 17.22
CA PHE A 78 2.63 -3.92 18.47
C PHE A 78 3.59 -5.08 18.24
N GLN A 79 3.44 -5.82 17.14
CA GLN A 79 4.25 -6.98 16.85
C GLN A 79 5.62 -6.65 16.28
N SER A 80 5.67 -5.67 15.38
CA SER A 80 6.90 -5.27 14.72
C SER A 80 7.73 -4.32 15.58
N ALA A 81 7.11 -3.69 16.58
CA ALA A 81 7.66 -2.55 17.33
C ALA A 81 8.16 -1.42 16.39
N GLN A 82 7.63 -1.35 15.16
CA GLN A 82 7.96 -0.32 14.18
C GLN A 82 7.08 0.90 14.40
N TYR A 83 7.31 1.60 15.50
CA TYR A 83 6.52 2.77 15.89
C TYR A 83 6.66 3.94 14.90
N ASP A 84 7.68 3.97 14.06
CA ASP A 84 7.80 4.94 12.95
C ASP A 84 6.60 4.88 11.99
N LEU A 85 5.93 3.72 11.89
CA LEU A 85 4.66 3.59 11.16
C LEU A 85 3.61 4.56 11.70
N LEU A 86 3.51 4.74 13.03
CA LEU A 86 2.57 5.69 13.63
C LEU A 86 2.87 7.13 13.19
N ALA A 87 4.15 7.49 13.17
CA ALA A 87 4.59 8.84 12.81
C ALA A 87 4.26 9.20 11.34
N VAL A 88 4.31 8.21 10.45
CA VAL A 88 3.97 8.38 9.02
C VAL A 88 2.46 8.29 8.78
N THR A 89 1.78 7.33 9.41
CA THR A 89 0.38 7.02 9.13
C THR A 89 -0.59 8.01 9.78
N LEU A 90 -0.35 8.45 11.02
CA LEU A 90 -1.31 9.32 11.73
C LEU A 90 -1.59 10.64 11.00
N PRO A 91 -0.59 11.41 10.54
CA PRO A 91 -0.86 12.66 9.82
C PRO A 91 -1.62 12.44 8.51
N TRP A 92 -1.37 11.32 7.82
CA TRP A 92 -2.10 10.96 6.59
C TRP A 92 -3.56 10.62 6.89
N VAL A 93 -3.83 9.78 7.90
CA VAL A 93 -5.21 9.43 8.31
C VAL A 93 -5.98 10.69 8.71
N TYR A 94 -5.37 11.56 9.51
CA TYR A 94 -5.99 12.81 9.96
C TYR A 94 -6.33 13.72 8.77
N HIS A 95 -5.40 13.88 7.83
CA HIS A 95 -5.62 14.66 6.60
C HIS A 95 -6.75 14.08 5.76
N ALA A 96 -6.65 12.80 5.39
CA ALA A 96 -7.59 12.17 4.46
C ALA A 96 -9.03 12.17 4.97
N TYR A 97 -9.24 11.83 6.24
CA TYR A 97 -10.59 11.83 6.83
C TYR A 97 -11.10 13.27 7.05
N HIS A 98 -10.23 14.19 7.48
CA HIS A 98 -10.64 15.58 7.69
C HIS A 98 -11.04 16.28 6.39
N ALA A 99 -10.31 16.02 5.31
CA ALA A 99 -10.64 16.55 3.99
C ALA A 99 -12.00 16.04 3.48
N GLN A 100 -12.45 14.87 3.95
CA GLN A 100 -13.77 14.29 3.70
C GLN A 100 -14.84 14.77 4.71
N GLY A 101 -14.52 15.75 5.56
CA GLY A 101 -15.45 16.41 6.48
C GLY A 101 -15.42 15.88 7.92
N VAL A 102 -14.60 14.89 8.26
CA VAL A 102 -14.48 14.39 9.63
C VAL A 102 -13.80 15.42 10.53
N HIS A 103 -14.38 15.73 11.68
CA HIS A 103 -13.82 16.72 12.60
C HIS A 103 -12.57 16.18 13.32
N TYR A 104 -11.53 16.98 13.54
CA TYR A 104 -10.31 16.48 14.21
C TYR A 104 -10.54 15.90 15.61
N ASP A 105 -11.49 16.46 16.38
CA ASP A 105 -11.90 15.90 17.68
C ASP A 105 -12.30 14.42 17.62
N TYR A 106 -12.78 13.93 16.45
CA TYR A 106 -13.14 12.53 16.25
C TYR A 106 -11.98 11.62 16.62
N PHE A 107 -10.75 11.92 16.18
CA PHE A 107 -9.61 11.03 16.39
C PHE A 107 -9.22 10.94 17.87
N ALA A 108 -9.23 12.06 18.61
CA ALA A 108 -8.94 12.04 20.03
C ALA A 108 -10.02 11.27 20.82
N ILE A 109 -11.29 11.44 20.45
CA ILE A 109 -12.41 10.71 21.06
C ILE A 109 -12.30 9.22 20.77
N GLU A 110 -12.07 8.84 19.51
CA GLU A 110 -11.92 7.44 19.09
C GLU A 110 -10.76 6.76 19.83
N LEU A 111 -9.59 7.38 19.87
CA LEU A 111 -8.42 6.86 20.60
C LEU A 111 -8.69 6.71 22.10
N GLY A 112 -9.49 7.60 22.69
CA GLY A 112 -9.95 7.48 24.07
C GLY A 112 -10.85 6.26 24.28
N LEU A 113 -11.82 6.05 23.39
CA LEU A 113 -12.73 4.90 23.42
C LEU A 113 -12.00 3.57 23.21
N TRP A 114 -10.99 3.54 22.34
CA TRP A 114 -10.10 2.38 22.20
C TRP A 114 -9.43 2.02 23.53
N LYS A 115 -8.87 2.99 24.25
CA LYS A 115 -8.24 2.74 25.55
C LYS A 115 -9.23 2.15 26.54
N GLU A 116 -10.43 2.71 26.64
CA GLU A 116 -11.48 2.20 27.53
C GLU A 116 -11.87 0.76 27.18
N ALA A 117 -12.05 0.47 25.89
CA ALA A 117 -12.40 -0.87 25.41
C ALA A 117 -11.26 -1.87 25.71
N ILE A 118 -9.99 -1.46 25.54
CA ILE A 118 -8.81 -2.27 25.85
C ILE A 118 -8.72 -2.57 27.36
N VAL A 119 -8.91 -1.58 28.23
CA VAL A 119 -8.94 -1.78 29.70
C VAL A 119 -10.05 -2.75 30.10
N ALA A 120 -11.22 -2.66 29.46
CA ALA A 120 -12.35 -3.51 29.79
C ALA A 120 -12.17 -4.96 29.30
N ALA A 121 -11.51 -5.17 28.17
CA ALA A 121 -11.41 -6.47 27.52
C ALA A 121 -10.15 -7.27 27.88
N LEU A 122 -9.06 -6.62 28.30
CA LEU A 122 -7.77 -7.28 28.51
C LEU A 122 -7.37 -7.36 29.99
N PRO A 123 -6.53 -8.33 30.38
CA PRO A 123 -5.90 -8.33 31.70
C PRO A 123 -5.05 -7.06 31.92
N ALA A 124 -4.95 -6.61 33.18
CA ALA A 124 -4.39 -5.30 33.53
C ALA A 124 -2.96 -5.05 33.00
N GLU A 125 -2.07 -6.03 33.10
CA GLU A 125 -0.69 -5.93 32.60
C GLU A 125 -0.64 -5.78 31.07
N PRO A 126 -1.19 -6.72 30.26
CA PRO A 126 -1.38 -6.54 28.81
C PRO A 126 -2.00 -5.21 28.40
N ALA A 127 -3.07 -4.80 29.07
CA ALA A 127 -3.76 -3.54 28.77
C ALA A 127 -2.82 -2.34 28.99
N ALA A 128 -2.11 -2.30 30.11
CA ALA A 128 -1.18 -1.22 30.45
C ALA A 128 -0.06 -1.08 29.41
N GLU A 129 0.44 -2.19 28.85
CA GLU A 129 1.45 -2.13 27.80
C GLU A 129 0.95 -1.45 26.53
N ILE A 130 -0.23 -1.83 26.07
CA ILE A 130 -0.86 -1.31 24.86
C ILE A 130 -1.28 0.15 25.04
N ILE A 131 -1.83 0.49 26.22
CA ILE A 131 -2.30 1.84 26.53
C ILE A 131 -1.18 2.87 26.43
N ARG A 132 0.09 2.52 26.72
CA ARG A 132 1.22 3.44 26.54
C ARG A 132 1.34 3.96 25.11
N VAL A 133 1.04 3.12 24.12
CA VAL A 133 1.07 3.51 22.70
C VAL A 133 -0.09 4.47 22.40
N TYR A 134 -1.29 4.19 22.92
CA TYR A 134 -2.44 5.08 22.76
C TYR A 134 -2.27 6.42 23.48
N ASP A 135 -1.67 6.41 24.68
CA ASP A 135 -1.33 7.63 25.42
C ASP A 135 -0.35 8.49 24.63
N TRP A 136 0.63 7.87 23.97
CA TRP A 136 1.53 8.58 23.09
C TRP A 136 0.79 9.20 21.90
N MET A 137 -0.08 8.45 21.21
CA MET A 137 -0.87 8.97 20.08
C MET A 137 -1.74 10.17 20.50
N LEU A 138 -2.41 10.07 21.66
CA LEU A 138 -3.20 11.16 22.23
C LEU A 138 -2.33 12.38 22.58
N ALA A 139 -1.14 12.16 23.14
CA ALA A 139 -0.20 13.24 23.46
C ALA A 139 0.31 13.96 22.20
N GLN A 140 0.40 13.25 21.06
CA GLN A 140 0.82 13.84 19.78
C GLN A 140 -0.34 14.51 19.01
N HIS A 141 -1.59 14.39 19.45
CA HIS A 141 -2.79 14.78 18.68
C HIS A 141 -2.67 16.16 18.02
N GLN A 142 -2.30 17.19 18.77
CA GLN A 142 -2.16 18.55 18.24
C GLN A 142 -1.05 18.67 17.17
N GLN A 143 0.07 17.97 17.34
CA GLN A 143 1.17 17.99 16.38
C GLN A 143 0.83 17.22 15.12
N VAL A 144 0.05 16.14 15.24
CA VAL A 144 -0.47 15.38 14.11
C VAL A 144 -1.43 16.23 13.28
N ILE A 145 -2.32 17.02 13.91
CA ILE A 145 -3.19 17.99 13.22
C ILE A 145 -2.35 18.98 12.41
N GLU A 146 -1.33 19.58 13.03
CA GLU A 146 -0.47 20.57 12.35
C GLU A 146 0.28 19.96 11.14
N LEU A 147 0.65 18.68 11.21
CA LEU A 147 1.26 17.96 10.08
C LEU A 147 0.23 17.60 9.00
N ALA A 148 -0.98 17.19 9.39
CA ALA A 148 -2.07 16.90 8.47
C ALA A 148 -2.40 18.13 7.60
N GLU A 149 -2.56 19.31 8.21
CA GLU A 149 -2.83 20.57 7.50
C GLU A 149 -1.70 20.98 6.53
N GLN A 150 -0.47 20.55 6.79
CA GLN A 150 0.69 20.83 5.93
C GLN A 150 0.77 19.87 4.75
N ARG A 151 0.27 18.63 4.92
CA ARG A 151 0.27 17.59 3.89
C ARG A 151 -0.58 17.96 2.66
N ALA A 152 -1.66 18.72 2.86
CA ALA A 152 -2.55 19.24 1.82
C ALA A 152 -1.86 20.10 0.72
N LYS A 153 -0.53 20.28 0.78
CA LYS A 153 0.26 21.19 -0.08
C LYS A 153 1.30 20.45 -0.95
N THR A 154 1.33 19.12 -0.93
CA THR A 154 2.30 18.35 -1.72
C THR A 154 1.89 18.27 -3.20
N SER A 155 2.84 18.51 -4.11
CA SER A 155 2.63 18.43 -5.57
C SER A 155 3.25 17.16 -6.14
N LEU A 156 2.60 16.59 -7.15
CA LEU A 156 3.21 15.58 -8.01
C LEU A 156 4.21 16.24 -8.96
N THR A 157 5.24 15.47 -9.32
CA THR A 157 6.19 15.85 -10.37
C THR A 157 6.02 14.87 -11.52
N VAL A 158 5.83 15.41 -12.73
CA VAL A 158 5.76 14.66 -13.98
C VAL A 158 6.86 15.18 -14.89
N ASP A 159 7.43 14.30 -15.72
CA ASP A 159 8.40 14.68 -16.74
C ASP A 159 7.83 15.80 -17.63
N SER A 160 8.56 16.90 -17.80
CA SER A 160 8.11 18.04 -18.58
C SER A 160 7.82 17.70 -20.04
N SER A 161 8.47 16.67 -20.58
CA SER A 161 8.21 16.16 -21.94
C SER A 161 6.84 15.48 -22.07
N LEU A 162 6.24 15.04 -20.96
CA LEU A 162 4.93 14.39 -20.92
C LEU A 162 3.83 15.30 -20.36
N ALA A 163 4.13 16.57 -20.05
CA ALA A 163 3.20 17.45 -19.34
C ALA A 163 1.84 17.61 -20.05
N ASP A 164 1.84 17.85 -21.36
CA ASP A 164 0.61 18.02 -22.14
C ASP A 164 -0.19 16.71 -22.24
N ALA A 165 0.49 15.59 -22.47
CA ALA A 165 -0.11 14.27 -22.51
C ALA A 165 -0.71 13.89 -21.15
N PHE A 166 0.00 14.21 -20.06
CA PHE A 166 -0.46 13.99 -18.69
C PHE A 166 -1.70 14.82 -18.35
N ALA A 167 -1.71 16.10 -18.71
CA ALA A 167 -2.89 16.95 -18.54
C ALA A 167 -4.11 16.40 -19.29
N ALA A 168 -3.96 16.04 -20.57
CA ALA A 168 -5.06 15.46 -21.35
C ALA A 168 -5.52 14.09 -20.82
N PHE A 169 -4.58 13.24 -20.39
CA PHE A 169 -4.86 11.93 -19.82
C PHE A 169 -5.64 12.05 -18.52
N THR A 170 -5.19 12.91 -17.61
CA THR A 170 -5.83 13.10 -16.30
C THR A 170 -7.20 13.76 -16.42
N GLU A 171 -7.37 14.72 -17.34
CA GLU A 171 -8.67 15.29 -17.65
C GLU A 171 -9.66 14.19 -18.10
N ALA A 172 -9.29 13.39 -19.12
CA ALA A 172 -10.15 12.30 -19.60
C ALA A 172 -10.45 11.25 -18.52
N LEU A 173 -9.47 10.91 -17.68
CA LEU A 173 -9.64 9.97 -16.57
C LEU A 173 -10.64 10.50 -15.53
N LEU A 174 -10.53 11.76 -15.14
CA LEU A 174 -11.40 12.40 -14.14
C LEU A 174 -12.81 12.68 -14.68
N GLU A 175 -12.94 12.93 -15.98
CA GLU A 175 -14.22 13.06 -16.68
C GLU A 175 -14.91 11.71 -16.94
N ALA A 176 -14.25 10.61 -16.58
CA ALA A 176 -14.70 9.26 -16.83
C ALA A 176 -14.91 8.93 -18.33
N ASP A 177 -14.13 9.56 -19.22
CA ASP A 177 -14.17 9.36 -20.67
C ASP A 177 -13.12 8.32 -21.10
N ASP A 178 -13.53 7.06 -21.05
CA ASP A 178 -12.67 5.93 -21.41
C ASP A 178 -12.30 5.85 -22.90
N GLU A 179 -13.16 6.36 -23.79
CA GLU A 179 -12.94 6.33 -25.23
C GLU A 179 -11.82 7.32 -25.59
N ARG A 180 -11.93 8.55 -25.06
CA ARG A 180 -10.89 9.57 -25.17
C ARG A 180 -9.58 9.10 -24.53
N LEU A 181 -9.65 8.46 -23.36
CA LEU A 181 -8.46 7.97 -22.66
C LEU A 181 -7.75 6.87 -23.48
N LEU A 182 -8.50 5.91 -24.04
CA LEU A 182 -7.97 4.84 -24.88
C LEU A 182 -7.39 5.39 -26.19
N GLN A 183 -8.07 6.35 -26.82
CA GLN A 183 -7.61 6.99 -28.06
C GLN A 183 -6.29 7.74 -27.83
N LEU A 184 -6.18 8.53 -26.76
CA LEU A 184 -4.94 9.20 -26.38
C LEU A 184 -3.79 8.20 -26.19
N CYS A 185 -4.06 7.08 -25.51
CA CYS A 185 -3.06 6.04 -25.30
C CYS A 185 -2.58 5.41 -26.63
N ARG A 186 -3.50 5.16 -27.58
CA ARG A 186 -3.16 4.63 -28.90
C ARG A 186 -2.35 5.62 -29.72
N GLU A 187 -2.71 6.90 -29.73
CA GLU A 187 -1.96 7.94 -30.43
C GLU A 187 -0.51 8.05 -29.93
N LEU A 188 -0.31 7.99 -28.61
CA LEU A 188 1.02 7.98 -28.01
C LEU A 188 1.81 6.73 -28.42
N ARG A 189 1.15 5.56 -28.47
CA ARG A 189 1.78 4.30 -28.91
C ARG A 189 2.14 4.33 -30.40
N ASP A 190 1.27 4.85 -31.25
CA ASP A 190 1.50 5.01 -32.69
C ASP A 190 2.64 6.00 -32.96
N ALA A 191 2.82 6.99 -32.09
CA ALA A 191 3.96 7.89 -32.08
C ALA A 191 5.27 7.25 -31.53
N GLY A 192 5.23 5.96 -31.15
CA GLY A 192 6.40 5.17 -30.75
C GLY A 192 6.60 5.03 -29.25
N MET A 193 5.67 5.49 -28.40
CA MET A 193 5.76 5.28 -26.95
C MET A 193 5.46 3.82 -26.60
N ALA A 194 6.45 3.11 -26.07
CA ALA A 194 6.23 1.74 -25.60
C ALA A 194 5.27 1.71 -24.41
N LEU A 195 4.47 0.63 -24.29
CA LEU A 195 3.50 0.48 -23.19
C LEU A 195 4.14 0.65 -21.80
N PRO A 196 5.31 0.05 -21.48
CA PRO A 196 5.95 0.26 -20.18
C PRO A 196 6.27 1.73 -19.87
N THR A 197 6.65 2.52 -20.88
CA THR A 197 6.90 3.96 -20.74
C THR A 197 5.60 4.73 -20.48
N LEU A 198 4.51 4.38 -21.19
CA LEU A 198 3.19 4.95 -20.97
C LEU A 198 2.68 4.64 -19.55
N LEU A 199 2.80 3.38 -19.11
CA LEU A 199 2.42 2.95 -17.78
C LEU A 199 3.17 3.76 -16.71
N GLN A 200 4.49 3.86 -16.83
CA GLN A 200 5.32 4.54 -15.83
C GLN A 200 5.19 6.07 -15.87
N GLY A 201 5.09 6.64 -17.07
CA GLY A 201 5.12 8.09 -17.30
C GLY A 201 3.76 8.78 -17.20
N LEU A 202 2.65 8.06 -17.39
CA LEU A 202 1.30 8.63 -17.38
C LEU A 202 0.38 7.93 -16.38
N VAL A 203 0.27 6.59 -16.43
CA VAL A 203 -0.70 5.86 -15.59
C VAL A 203 -0.37 5.98 -14.11
N VAL A 204 0.88 5.71 -13.72
CA VAL A 204 1.33 5.85 -12.32
C VAL A 204 1.09 7.26 -11.78
N PRO A 205 1.58 8.34 -12.41
CA PRO A 205 1.35 9.68 -11.88
C PRO A 205 -0.14 10.08 -11.91
N ALA A 206 -0.93 9.59 -12.87
CA ALA A 206 -2.36 9.90 -12.93
C ALA A 206 -3.13 9.24 -11.79
N MET A 207 -2.84 7.97 -11.49
CA MET A 207 -3.45 7.27 -10.35
C MET A 207 -2.97 7.84 -9.01
N ASN A 208 -1.72 8.29 -8.93
CA ASN A 208 -1.26 9.04 -7.76
C ASN A 208 -2.01 10.38 -7.61
N LEU A 209 -2.33 11.07 -8.72
CA LEU A 209 -3.12 12.30 -8.69
C LEU A 209 -4.54 12.03 -8.21
N VAL A 210 -5.18 10.98 -8.72
CA VAL A 210 -6.50 10.51 -8.26
C VAL A 210 -6.48 10.28 -6.75
N GLY A 211 -5.46 9.57 -6.24
CA GLY A 211 -5.25 9.35 -4.82
C GLY A 211 -5.11 10.66 -4.02
N LEU A 212 -4.28 11.59 -4.49
CA LEU A 212 -4.10 12.89 -3.83
C LEU A 212 -5.37 13.75 -3.85
N LEU A 213 -6.12 13.76 -4.95
CA LEU A 213 -7.38 14.48 -5.03
C LEU A 213 -8.41 13.89 -4.05
N TRP A 214 -8.42 12.58 -3.88
CA TRP A 214 -9.25 11.92 -2.88
C TRP A 214 -8.79 12.23 -1.44
N GLU A 215 -7.48 12.14 -1.17
CA GLU A 215 -6.89 12.52 0.12
C GLU A 215 -7.20 13.99 0.49
N ASP A 216 -7.23 14.88 -0.50
CA ASP A 216 -7.53 16.31 -0.35
C ASP A 216 -9.03 16.64 -0.34
N GLY A 217 -9.93 15.65 -0.41
CA GLY A 217 -11.37 15.87 -0.44
C GLY A 217 -11.88 16.55 -1.72
N LYS A 218 -11.04 16.65 -2.76
CA LYS A 218 -11.36 17.19 -4.08
C LYS A 218 -12.01 16.14 -4.99
N LEU A 219 -11.84 14.86 -4.66
CA LEU A 219 -12.47 13.72 -5.31
C LEU A 219 -13.17 12.85 -4.26
N SER A 220 -14.39 12.39 -4.57
CA SER A 220 -15.09 11.45 -3.70
C SER A 220 -14.51 10.05 -3.83
N ILE A 221 -14.76 9.17 -2.85
CA ILE A 221 -14.40 7.74 -2.94
C ILE A 221 -15.02 7.06 -4.16
N THR A 222 -16.24 7.47 -4.56
CA THR A 222 -16.88 6.96 -5.79
C THR A 222 -16.14 7.42 -7.04
N GLY A 223 -15.63 8.66 -7.05
CA GLY A 223 -14.81 9.18 -8.15
C GLY A 223 -13.47 8.46 -8.26
N GLU A 224 -12.81 8.16 -7.13
CA GLU A 224 -11.61 7.32 -7.10
C GLU A 224 -11.89 5.94 -7.70
N HIS A 225 -12.92 5.24 -7.21
CA HIS A 225 -13.31 3.93 -7.71
C HIS A 225 -13.66 3.97 -9.21
N GLN A 226 -14.32 5.02 -9.68
CA GLN A 226 -14.64 5.18 -11.10
C GLN A 226 -13.38 5.36 -11.95
N ALA A 227 -12.42 6.18 -11.49
CA ALA A 227 -11.13 6.33 -12.16
C ALA A 227 -10.38 4.99 -12.23
N THR A 228 -10.31 4.25 -11.12
CA THR A 228 -9.69 2.91 -11.06
C THR A 228 -10.38 1.91 -12.01
N ALA A 229 -11.72 1.92 -12.09
CA ALA A 229 -12.46 1.04 -13.00
C ALA A 229 -12.21 1.38 -14.48
N ILE A 230 -12.13 2.66 -14.82
CA ILE A 230 -11.91 3.13 -16.19
C ILE A 230 -10.50 2.82 -16.65
N ILE A 231 -9.49 3.11 -15.82
CA ILE A 231 -8.12 2.82 -16.18
C ILE A 231 -7.92 1.31 -16.39
N ASN A 232 -8.49 0.46 -15.53
CA ASN A 232 -8.40 -0.99 -15.69
C ASN A 232 -8.98 -1.47 -17.02
N ARG A 233 -10.09 -0.88 -17.47
CA ARG A 233 -10.69 -1.20 -18.78
C ARG A 233 -9.83 -0.75 -19.94
N VAL A 234 -9.30 0.47 -19.90
CA VAL A 234 -8.39 1.00 -20.94
C VAL A 234 -7.14 0.15 -21.03
N LEU A 235 -6.51 -0.16 -19.89
CA LEU A 235 -5.31 -0.99 -19.81
C LEU A 235 -5.56 -2.41 -20.30
N SER A 236 -6.73 -2.98 -20.02
CA SER A 236 -7.12 -4.28 -20.57
C SER A 236 -7.18 -4.27 -22.09
N SER A 237 -7.71 -3.21 -22.72
CA SER A 237 -7.68 -3.08 -24.19
C SER A 237 -6.23 -2.99 -24.70
N LEU A 238 -5.42 -2.11 -24.10
CA LEU A 238 -4.04 -1.91 -24.50
C LEU A 238 -3.18 -3.17 -24.36
N TYR A 239 -3.48 -4.02 -23.38
CA TYR A 239 -2.84 -5.31 -23.17
C TYR A 239 -3.03 -6.25 -24.36
N TYR A 240 -4.27 -6.44 -24.82
CA TYR A 240 -4.56 -7.31 -25.97
C TYR A 240 -4.08 -6.74 -27.31
N GLU A 241 -3.73 -5.46 -27.35
CA GLU A 241 -3.09 -4.80 -28.50
C GLU A 241 -1.55 -4.93 -28.51
N GLN A 242 -0.96 -5.63 -27.54
CA GLN A 242 0.49 -5.90 -27.53
C GLN A 242 0.83 -7.13 -28.37
N ALA A 243 1.98 -7.07 -29.04
CA ALA A 243 2.63 -8.24 -29.61
C ALA A 243 3.61 -8.82 -28.57
N PHE A 244 3.10 -9.71 -27.71
CA PHE A 244 3.94 -10.39 -26.72
C PHE A 244 4.94 -11.33 -27.41
N PRO A 245 6.22 -11.32 -26.98
CA PRO A 245 7.21 -12.28 -27.48
C PRO A 245 6.96 -13.68 -26.91
N GLU A 246 7.53 -14.70 -27.55
CA GLU A 246 7.61 -16.04 -26.96
C GLU A 246 8.38 -16.00 -25.62
N PRO A 247 7.93 -16.73 -24.60
CA PRO A 247 8.55 -16.70 -23.28
C PRO A 247 9.87 -17.50 -23.28
N VAL A 248 10.99 -16.79 -23.43
CA VAL A 248 12.34 -17.38 -23.55
C VAL A 248 13.24 -17.12 -22.34
N ARG A 249 12.79 -16.34 -21.35
CA ARG A 249 13.63 -15.92 -20.21
C ARG A 249 13.60 -16.89 -19.04
N GLY A 250 12.42 -17.14 -18.51
CA GLY A 250 12.20 -17.88 -17.28
C GLY A 250 10.77 -17.65 -16.79
N ARG A 251 10.42 -18.23 -15.66
CA ARG A 251 9.07 -18.15 -15.10
C ARG A 251 8.99 -17.19 -13.93
N ALA A 252 8.00 -16.30 -13.95
CA ALA A 252 7.69 -15.40 -12.85
C ALA A 252 6.29 -15.66 -12.28
N LEU A 253 6.14 -15.52 -10.97
CA LEU A 253 4.86 -15.50 -10.26
C LEU A 253 4.67 -14.10 -9.67
N VAL A 254 3.58 -13.43 -10.01
CA VAL A 254 3.31 -12.05 -9.59
C VAL A 254 1.96 -11.98 -8.88
N ALA A 255 1.92 -11.32 -7.73
CA ALA A 255 0.70 -11.20 -6.92
C ALA A 255 0.70 -9.91 -6.09
N ALA A 256 -0.49 -9.38 -5.79
CA ALA A 256 -0.64 -8.52 -4.61
C ALA A 256 -0.73 -9.39 -3.36
N SER A 257 -0.19 -8.90 -2.24
CA SER A 257 -0.16 -9.65 -0.97
C SER A 257 -1.56 -10.00 -0.44
N VAL A 258 -1.62 -10.81 0.61
CA VAL A 258 -2.88 -11.07 1.32
C VAL A 258 -3.47 -9.77 1.85
N ASN A 259 -4.80 -9.65 1.81
CA ASN A 259 -5.55 -8.45 2.22
C ASN A 259 -5.11 -7.17 1.47
N GLU A 260 -4.52 -7.33 0.28
CA GLU A 260 -4.15 -6.25 -0.62
C GLU A 260 -5.04 -6.26 -1.85
N PHE A 261 -5.94 -5.27 -1.97
CA PHE A 261 -6.86 -5.16 -3.10
C PHE A 261 -6.32 -4.26 -4.22
N HIS A 262 -5.21 -3.55 -3.97
CA HIS A 262 -4.58 -2.68 -4.96
C HIS A 262 -3.75 -3.50 -5.95
N GLU A 263 -4.38 -3.93 -7.06
CA GLU A 263 -3.78 -4.86 -8.01
C GLU A 263 -2.97 -4.22 -9.14
N LEU A 264 -3.19 -2.93 -9.43
CA LEU A 264 -2.64 -2.24 -10.60
C LEU A 264 -1.10 -2.32 -10.66
N GLY A 265 -0.41 -2.12 -9.53
CA GLY A 265 1.04 -2.20 -9.46
C GLY A 265 1.56 -3.61 -9.80
N ALA A 266 0.92 -4.65 -9.27
CA ALA A 266 1.25 -6.04 -9.57
C ALA A 266 0.97 -6.38 -11.05
N TRP A 267 -0.15 -5.90 -11.58
CA TRP A 267 -0.52 -6.07 -13.00
C TRP A 267 0.51 -5.41 -13.94
N MET A 268 0.97 -4.20 -13.60
CA MET A 268 2.01 -3.50 -14.38
C MET A 268 3.34 -4.26 -14.37
N VAL A 269 3.76 -4.81 -13.22
CA VAL A 269 4.97 -5.65 -13.13
C VAL A 269 4.81 -6.91 -13.98
N ALA A 270 3.68 -7.60 -13.89
CA ALA A 270 3.39 -8.79 -14.69
C ALA A 270 3.46 -8.48 -16.19
N THR A 271 2.75 -7.44 -16.64
CA THR A 271 2.72 -7.02 -18.05
C THR A 271 4.11 -6.65 -18.57
N CYS A 272 4.91 -5.92 -17.78
CA CYS A 272 6.26 -5.55 -18.19
C CYS A 272 7.22 -6.75 -18.26
N LEU A 273 7.05 -7.76 -17.40
CA LEU A 273 7.80 -9.01 -17.48
C LEU A 273 7.38 -9.84 -18.71
N GLU A 274 6.09 -9.92 -19.03
CA GLU A 274 5.59 -10.60 -20.23
C GLU A 274 6.11 -9.93 -21.51
N LEU A 275 6.07 -8.60 -21.58
CA LEU A 275 6.65 -7.82 -22.68
C LEU A 275 8.16 -8.01 -22.81
N ASP A 276 8.83 -8.39 -21.72
CA ASP A 276 10.23 -8.76 -21.73
C ASP A 276 10.48 -10.22 -22.18
N GLY A 277 9.46 -11.07 -22.23
CA GLY A 277 9.57 -12.49 -22.61
C GLY A 277 9.72 -13.45 -21.43
N TRP A 278 9.16 -13.10 -20.27
CA TRP A 278 8.96 -14.01 -19.15
C TRP A 278 7.67 -14.83 -19.32
N ASP A 279 7.68 -16.08 -18.87
CA ASP A 279 6.46 -16.88 -18.62
C ASP A 279 5.85 -16.42 -17.29
N VAL A 280 4.81 -15.58 -17.33
CA VAL A 280 4.26 -14.95 -16.13
C VAL A 280 2.96 -15.61 -15.68
N ILE A 281 2.91 -15.94 -14.40
CA ILE A 281 1.69 -16.33 -13.70
C ILE A 281 1.27 -15.15 -12.83
N TYR A 282 0.20 -14.47 -13.20
CA TYR A 282 -0.39 -13.39 -12.42
C TYR A 282 -1.59 -13.89 -11.60
N LEU A 283 -1.54 -13.69 -10.28
CA LEU A 283 -2.59 -14.17 -9.36
C LEU A 283 -3.61 -13.10 -8.94
N GLY A 284 -3.43 -11.85 -9.38
CA GLY A 284 -4.32 -10.75 -8.99
C GLY A 284 -4.09 -10.26 -7.56
N ALA A 285 -5.16 -9.73 -6.96
CA ALA A 285 -5.21 -9.18 -5.62
C ALA A 285 -5.59 -10.19 -4.53
N ASN A 286 -5.33 -9.81 -3.27
CA ASN A 286 -5.75 -10.50 -2.05
C ASN A 286 -5.39 -12.00 -2.05
N VAL A 287 -4.14 -12.33 -2.39
CA VAL A 287 -3.70 -13.72 -2.51
C VAL A 287 -3.26 -14.23 -1.13
N PRO A 288 -3.94 -15.23 -0.53
CA PRO A 288 -3.53 -15.80 0.74
C PRO A 288 -2.14 -16.46 0.67
N ASN A 289 -1.37 -16.39 1.75
CA ASN A 289 0.02 -16.87 1.78
C ASN A 289 0.16 -18.37 1.47
N ASP A 290 -0.79 -19.18 1.93
CA ASP A 290 -0.83 -20.62 1.67
C ASP A 290 -1.10 -20.92 0.19
N VAL A 291 -2.03 -20.18 -0.43
CA VAL A 291 -2.32 -20.26 -1.87
C VAL A 291 -1.11 -19.84 -2.70
N LEU A 292 -0.46 -18.73 -2.34
CA LEU A 292 0.75 -18.25 -2.98
C LEU A 292 1.87 -19.30 -2.93
N LEU A 293 2.15 -19.84 -1.73
CA LEU A 293 3.20 -20.83 -1.53
C LEU A 293 2.88 -22.13 -2.31
N HIS A 294 1.64 -22.60 -2.27
CA HIS A 294 1.22 -23.79 -2.98
C HIS A 294 1.43 -23.62 -4.50
N LYS A 295 1.01 -22.48 -5.06
CA LYS A 295 1.22 -22.18 -6.48
C LYS A 295 2.70 -22.09 -6.83
N ALA A 296 3.51 -21.46 -5.99
CA ALA A 296 4.95 -21.37 -6.20
C ALA A 296 5.64 -22.74 -6.15
N LEU A 297 5.20 -23.65 -5.27
CA LEU A 297 5.74 -25.02 -5.19
C LEU A 297 5.39 -25.87 -6.40
N ASP A 298 4.18 -25.72 -6.92
CA ASP A 298 3.69 -26.40 -8.12
C ASP A 298 4.43 -25.91 -9.37
N GLN A 299 4.59 -24.60 -9.51
CA GLN A 299 5.06 -23.98 -10.75
C GLN A 299 6.57 -23.76 -10.79
N ARG A 300 7.24 -23.79 -9.62
CA ARG A 300 8.68 -23.59 -9.43
C ARG A 300 9.21 -22.37 -10.21
N PRO A 301 8.67 -21.17 -9.98
CA PRO A 301 9.10 -19.97 -10.71
C PRO A 301 10.54 -19.60 -10.35
N ASP A 302 11.25 -18.98 -11.29
CA ASP A 302 12.58 -18.39 -11.05
C ASP A 302 12.45 -17.10 -10.22
N LEU A 303 11.33 -16.38 -10.38
CA LEU A 303 11.02 -15.12 -9.71
C LEU A 303 9.62 -15.15 -9.07
N VAL A 304 9.51 -14.67 -7.83
CA VAL A 304 8.25 -14.26 -7.21
C VAL A 304 8.31 -12.76 -6.96
N ALA A 305 7.34 -12.00 -7.45
CA ALA A 305 7.20 -10.56 -7.20
C ALA A 305 5.91 -10.27 -6.43
N LEU A 306 6.04 -9.65 -5.25
CA LEU A 306 4.91 -9.28 -4.39
C LEU A 306 4.71 -7.77 -4.34
N SER A 307 3.49 -7.32 -4.63
CA SER A 307 3.08 -5.92 -4.47
C SER A 307 2.36 -5.72 -3.13
N ILE A 308 2.80 -4.70 -2.38
CA ILE A 308 2.29 -4.35 -1.05
C ILE A 308 2.10 -2.83 -1.00
N SER A 309 0.86 -2.38 -0.77
CA SER A 309 0.52 -0.96 -0.71
C SER A 309 0.22 -0.54 0.72
N MET A 310 -0.44 -1.40 1.49
CA MET A 310 -0.87 -1.08 2.85
C MET A 310 0.13 -1.54 3.93
N PRO A 311 0.49 -0.68 4.91
CA PRO A 311 1.42 -1.04 5.99
C PRO A 311 1.00 -2.27 6.81
N PHE A 312 -0.30 -2.45 7.06
CA PHE A 312 -0.81 -3.60 7.82
C PHE A 312 -0.64 -4.96 7.11
N ASN A 313 -0.19 -4.98 5.85
CA ASN A 313 0.10 -6.20 5.10
C ASN A 313 1.59 -6.61 5.18
N LEU A 314 2.46 -5.81 5.83
CA LEU A 314 3.91 -6.03 5.87
C LEU A 314 4.31 -7.33 6.58
N ARG A 315 3.71 -7.67 7.74
CA ARG A 315 3.99 -8.94 8.42
C ARG A 315 3.55 -10.14 7.59
N ALA A 316 2.37 -10.08 6.99
CA ALA A 316 1.88 -11.17 6.19
C ALA A 316 2.77 -11.41 4.97
N ALA A 317 3.24 -10.33 4.33
CA ALA A 317 4.25 -10.41 3.28
C ALA A 317 5.57 -11.02 3.77
N ARG A 318 6.09 -10.60 4.94
CA ARG A 318 7.30 -11.18 5.54
C ARG A 318 7.16 -12.68 5.78
N ALA A 319 6.01 -13.12 6.29
CA ALA A 319 5.72 -14.54 6.47
C ALA A 319 5.68 -15.30 5.13
N ALA A 320 5.09 -14.71 4.09
CA ALA A 320 5.10 -15.28 2.74
C ALA A 320 6.52 -15.42 2.20
N VAL A 321 7.34 -14.37 2.28
CA VAL A 321 8.73 -14.38 1.84
C VAL A 321 9.53 -15.44 2.60
N ALA A 322 9.43 -15.50 3.94
CA ALA A 322 10.11 -16.52 4.74
C ALA A 322 9.72 -17.95 4.33
N ALA A 323 8.43 -18.19 4.09
CA ALA A 323 7.95 -19.50 3.65
C ALA A 323 8.47 -19.87 2.26
N LEU A 324 8.45 -18.92 1.31
CA LEU A 324 9.01 -19.11 -0.03
C LEU A 324 10.51 -19.43 0.05
N ARG A 325 11.29 -18.69 0.83
CA ARG A 325 12.72 -18.97 1.03
C ARG A 325 13.00 -20.35 1.58
N SER A 326 12.21 -20.77 2.57
CA SER A 326 12.41 -22.07 3.21
C SER A 326 12.12 -23.25 2.26
N HIS A 327 11.17 -23.12 1.34
CA HIS A 327 10.75 -24.23 0.46
C HIS A 327 11.29 -24.12 -0.97
N LEU A 328 11.68 -22.92 -1.40
CA LEU A 328 12.16 -22.58 -2.74
C LEU A 328 13.43 -21.70 -2.64
N PRO A 329 14.54 -22.21 -2.09
CA PRO A 329 15.75 -21.41 -1.86
C PRO A 329 16.41 -20.89 -3.14
N ALA A 330 16.13 -21.51 -4.31
CA ALA A 330 16.63 -21.06 -5.60
C ALA A 330 15.79 -19.93 -6.22
N THR A 331 14.50 -19.84 -5.86
CA THR A 331 13.58 -18.83 -6.38
C THR A 331 13.94 -17.47 -5.81
N LYS A 332 14.08 -16.48 -6.69
CA LYS A 332 14.26 -15.09 -6.30
C LYS A 332 12.93 -14.49 -5.86
N VAL A 333 12.96 -13.68 -4.82
CA VAL A 333 11.77 -13.05 -4.25
C VAL A 333 12.01 -11.55 -4.17
N VAL A 334 11.21 -10.76 -4.89
CA VAL A 334 11.26 -9.30 -4.84
C VAL A 334 9.95 -8.75 -4.30
N VAL A 335 10.04 -7.60 -3.64
CA VAL A 335 8.88 -6.87 -3.13
C VAL A 335 8.85 -5.45 -3.71
N GLY A 336 7.66 -4.87 -3.75
CA GLY A 336 7.47 -3.49 -4.15
C GLY A 336 6.07 -3.01 -3.78
N GLY A 337 5.69 -1.84 -4.26
CA GLY A 337 4.42 -1.20 -3.95
C GLY A 337 4.57 0.03 -3.06
N GLN A 338 3.45 0.71 -2.82
CA GLN A 338 3.45 2.08 -2.31
C GLN A 338 4.04 2.20 -0.90
N VAL A 339 3.88 1.16 -0.07
CA VAL A 339 4.35 1.14 1.32
C VAL A 339 5.87 1.40 1.42
N PHE A 340 6.64 0.92 0.44
CA PHE A 340 8.11 1.04 0.45
C PHE A 340 8.62 2.40 -0.01
N GLN A 341 7.76 3.24 -0.59
CA GLN A 341 8.13 4.63 -0.91
C GLN A 341 8.22 5.48 0.38
N PHE A 342 7.38 5.17 1.36
CA PHE A 342 7.33 5.89 2.63
C PHE A 342 8.28 5.29 3.68
N LEU A 343 8.70 4.05 3.48
CA LEU A 343 9.47 3.25 4.45
C LEU A 343 10.67 2.61 3.76
N SER A 344 11.57 3.42 3.23
CA SER A 344 12.70 2.95 2.41
C SER A 344 13.68 2.04 3.16
N SER A 345 13.73 2.09 4.50
CA SER A 345 14.53 1.18 5.34
C SER A 345 13.98 -0.26 5.42
N LEU A 346 12.69 -0.47 5.12
CA LEU A 346 11.96 -1.71 5.37
C LEU A 346 12.13 -2.77 4.28
N GLY A 347 12.62 -2.39 3.09
CA GLY A 347 12.76 -3.30 1.95
C GLY A 347 13.66 -4.52 2.24
N THR A 348 14.75 -4.30 2.99
CA THR A 348 15.67 -5.36 3.42
C THR A 348 15.10 -6.19 4.57
N ASP A 349 14.29 -5.58 5.43
CA ASP A 349 13.79 -6.22 6.64
C ASP A 349 12.87 -7.40 6.31
N ILE A 350 12.10 -7.34 5.22
CA ILE A 350 11.14 -8.38 4.84
C ILE A 350 11.81 -9.71 4.43
N GLY A 351 13.13 -9.72 4.15
CA GLY A 351 13.86 -10.92 3.73
C GLY A 351 13.79 -11.21 2.22
N ALA A 352 13.31 -10.24 1.43
CA ALA A 352 13.32 -10.29 -0.03
C ALA A 352 14.75 -10.08 -0.58
N ASP A 353 15.01 -10.55 -1.81
CA ASP A 353 16.27 -10.29 -2.52
C ASP A 353 16.43 -8.82 -2.89
N ALA A 354 15.31 -8.13 -3.18
CA ALA A 354 15.27 -6.72 -3.50
C ALA A 354 13.90 -6.10 -3.20
N CYS A 355 13.93 -4.80 -2.91
CA CYS A 355 12.77 -3.93 -2.91
C CYS A 355 12.85 -3.00 -4.13
N LEU A 356 11.83 -3.05 -4.99
CA LEU A 356 11.82 -2.35 -6.29
C LEU A 356 10.66 -1.36 -6.34
N HIS A 357 10.91 -0.19 -6.94
CA HIS A 357 9.99 0.94 -6.88
C HIS A 357 9.12 1.12 -8.12
N ASN A 358 9.42 0.41 -9.21
CA ASN A 358 8.64 0.44 -10.43
C ASN A 358 8.77 -0.85 -11.25
N CYS A 359 7.91 -0.99 -12.27
CA CYS A 359 7.86 -2.18 -13.11
C CYS A 359 9.08 -2.34 -14.03
N LEU A 360 9.74 -1.25 -14.46
CA LEU A 360 10.95 -1.31 -15.28
C LEU A 360 12.17 -1.78 -14.50
N ASP A 361 12.27 -1.38 -13.22
CA ASP A 361 13.28 -1.86 -12.30
C ASP A 361 13.09 -3.35 -12.02
N ALA A 362 11.84 -3.82 -11.90
CA ALA A 362 11.53 -5.25 -11.78
C ALA A 362 12.08 -6.06 -12.95
N VAL A 363 11.84 -5.60 -14.19
CA VAL A 363 12.39 -6.24 -15.40
C VAL A 363 13.91 -6.22 -15.40
N THR A 364 14.51 -5.06 -15.13
CA THR A 364 15.97 -4.89 -15.14
C THR A 364 16.65 -5.78 -14.11
N TRP A 365 16.08 -5.83 -12.90
CA TRP A 365 16.57 -6.65 -11.81
C TRP A 365 16.44 -8.14 -12.13
N ALA A 366 15.29 -8.57 -12.67
CA ALA A 366 15.03 -9.96 -13.02
C ALA A 366 16.03 -10.47 -14.07
N ARG A 367 16.30 -9.69 -15.13
CA ARG A 367 17.30 -10.02 -16.15
C ARG A 367 18.69 -10.24 -15.56
N ALA A 368 19.08 -9.45 -14.56
CA ALA A 368 20.40 -9.50 -13.96
C ALA A 368 20.59 -10.64 -12.93
N HIS A 369 19.53 -11.10 -12.28
CA HIS A 369 19.64 -11.97 -11.09
C HIS A 369 18.94 -13.33 -11.20
N CYS A 370 18.04 -13.50 -12.16
CA CYS A 370 17.23 -14.72 -12.29
C CYS A 370 17.64 -15.57 -13.49
N LEU A 371 18.34 -15.00 -14.47
CA LEU A 371 18.81 -15.73 -15.64
C LEU A 371 20.16 -16.42 -15.33
N PRO A 372 20.40 -17.63 -15.85
CA PRO A 372 21.71 -18.27 -15.71
C PRO A 372 22.79 -17.37 -16.29
N SER A 373 23.97 -17.36 -15.66
CA SER A 373 25.11 -16.67 -16.25
C SER A 373 25.45 -17.34 -17.59
N ALA A 374 26.04 -16.60 -18.54
CA ALA A 374 26.46 -17.16 -19.83
C ALA A 374 27.40 -18.40 -19.69
N ASN A 375 28.02 -18.58 -18.52
CA ASN A 375 28.85 -19.74 -18.18
C ASN A 375 28.06 -20.96 -17.69
N ASP A 376 26.85 -20.80 -17.16
CA ASP A 376 26.04 -21.91 -16.63
C ASP A 376 25.33 -22.70 -17.74
N VAL A 377 25.08 -22.06 -18.89
CA VAL A 377 24.43 -22.69 -20.05
C VAL A 377 25.37 -23.72 -20.70
N LEU A 378 26.69 -23.47 -20.72
CA LEU A 378 27.68 -24.38 -21.30
C LEU A 378 27.87 -25.69 -20.51
N HIS A 379 27.44 -25.75 -19.25
CA HIS A 379 27.56 -26.94 -18.40
C HIS A 379 26.28 -27.76 -18.28
N ARG A 380 25.16 -27.32 -18.87
CA ARG A 380 23.91 -28.11 -18.92
C ARG A 380 23.77 -28.98 -20.16
N ASP A 381 24.61 -28.73 -21.18
CA ASP A 381 24.65 -29.50 -22.44
C ASP A 381 25.85 -30.46 -22.55
N ALA A 382 26.53 -30.75 -21.43
CA ALA A 382 27.59 -31.75 -21.30
C ALA A 382 27.25 -32.76 -20.20
#